data_AF-A0A6L5DUQ9-F1
#
_entry.id   AF-A0A6L5DUQ9-F1
#
_cell.length_a   1.000
_cell.length_b   1.000
_cell.length_c   1.000
_cell.angle_alpha   90.00
_cell.angle_beta   90.00
_cell.angle_gamma   90.00
#
_symmetry.space_group_name_H-M   'P 1'
#
loop_
_entity.id
_entity.type
_entity.pdbx_description
1 polymer ?
#
loop_
_entity_poly.entity_id
_entity_poly.type
_entity_poly.pdbx_seq_one_letter_code
_entity_poly.pdbx_strand_id
1 'polypeptide(L)'
;MRKSLLFLFIILSLHAYSQDNRYYPTSKGEIVKHKNYTLSYAEKHEQAEWVAYELTAAETRKVVERSDKFRPDPFVPSGSATLEDYRGSGYDRGHLAPAADMGFTSSAMNESFYMSNMSPQVPGFNRGIWKNLEGLVRSYAKNYEKVYVVTGPVLNVIANTIGQQVSIPQQYYKIVLRGEGKNARMIAFLLKNEKLNEPLSKFVVNTDFIEKLTGIDFFPQLPDDIEEKLEHTVDKENWYFKGSTATKANVSTKTSKEDATTGRCCGTTKSGKRCSRKAASGSKYCWQHK
;
A
#
# COMPACT_ATOMS: atom_id res chain seq x y z
N MET A 1 -30.12 -49.50 -26.99
CA MET A 1 -29.03 -49.08 -26.08
C MET A 1 -28.85 -47.57 -26.19
N ARG A 2 -29.42 -46.79 -25.27
CA ARG A 2 -29.24 -45.32 -25.21
C ARG A 2 -27.92 -45.04 -24.50
N LYS A 3 -26.93 -44.50 -25.23
CA LYS A 3 -25.69 -43.98 -24.64
C LYS A 3 -25.97 -42.55 -24.15
N SER A 4 -26.08 -42.37 -22.84
CA SER A 4 -26.06 -41.03 -22.23
C SER A 4 -24.63 -40.48 -22.28
N LEU A 5 -24.41 -39.41 -23.04
CA LEU A 5 -23.18 -38.62 -22.99
C LEU A 5 -23.25 -37.73 -21.73
N LEU A 6 -22.45 -38.03 -20.72
CA LEU A 6 -22.17 -37.09 -19.63
C LEU A 6 -21.21 -36.01 -20.17
N PHE A 7 -21.72 -34.79 -20.37
CA PHE A 7 -20.85 -33.62 -20.59
C PHE A 7 -20.34 -33.13 -19.24
N LEU A 8 -19.08 -33.42 -18.94
CA LEU A 8 -18.35 -32.85 -17.81
C LEU A 8 -17.96 -31.41 -18.17
N PHE A 9 -18.76 -30.43 -17.74
CA PHE A 9 -18.40 -29.02 -17.84
C PHE A 9 -17.30 -28.70 -16.81
N ILE A 10 -16.05 -28.72 -17.25
CA ILE A 10 -14.94 -28.11 -16.51
C ILE A 10 -15.09 -26.60 -16.69
N ILE A 11 -15.73 -25.94 -15.71
CA ILE A 11 -15.76 -24.48 -15.64
C ILE A 11 -14.35 -24.04 -15.21
N LEU A 12 -13.49 -23.78 -16.19
CA LEU A 12 -12.20 -23.14 -15.96
C LEU A 12 -12.46 -21.65 -15.68
N SER A 13 -12.61 -21.29 -14.40
CA SER A 13 -12.75 -19.89 -14.00
C SER A 13 -11.43 -19.17 -14.21
N LEU A 14 -11.28 -18.55 -15.39
CA LEU A 14 -10.22 -17.60 -15.71
C LEU A 14 -10.38 -16.38 -14.79
N HIS A 15 -9.70 -16.40 -13.65
CA HIS A 15 -9.54 -15.21 -12.83
C HIS A 15 -8.52 -14.32 -13.52
N ALA A 16 -8.99 -13.29 -14.23
CA ALA A 16 -8.12 -12.25 -14.74
C ALA A 16 -7.65 -11.40 -13.56
N TYR A 17 -6.36 -11.48 -13.23
CA TYR A 17 -5.72 -10.52 -12.34
C TYR A 17 -5.61 -9.18 -13.09
N SER A 18 -6.28 -8.15 -12.59
CA SER A 18 -6.18 -6.79 -13.11
C SER A 18 -5.91 -5.88 -11.94
N GLN A 19 -4.85 -5.08 -12.04
CA GLN A 19 -4.55 -4.06 -11.05
C GLN A 19 -5.61 -2.94 -11.10
N ASP A 20 -5.95 -2.45 -9.92
CA ASP A 20 -6.76 -1.27 -9.74
C ASP A 20 -5.86 -0.03 -9.66
N ASN A 21 -5.84 0.71 -10.76
CA ASN A 21 -4.94 1.83 -11.00
C ASN A 21 -5.50 3.17 -10.50
N ARG A 22 -6.27 3.16 -9.41
CA ARG A 22 -6.98 4.35 -8.90
C ARG A 22 -6.12 5.32 -8.10
N TYR A 23 -5.08 4.82 -7.41
CA TYR A 23 -4.35 5.61 -6.41
C TYR A 23 -2.87 5.73 -6.79
N TYR A 24 -2.57 6.75 -7.60
CA TYR A 24 -1.19 7.08 -7.97
C TYR A 24 -0.75 8.39 -7.31
N PRO A 25 0.42 8.43 -6.68
CA PRO A 25 0.98 9.68 -6.19
C PRO A 25 1.23 10.67 -7.32
N THR A 26 1.39 11.94 -6.96
CA THR A 26 1.97 12.93 -7.88
C THR A 26 3.39 12.52 -8.28
N SER A 27 3.83 12.95 -9.47
CA SER A 27 5.11 12.51 -10.05
C SER A 27 5.93 13.66 -10.55
N LYS A 28 7.23 13.59 -10.30
CA LYS A 28 8.27 14.43 -10.88
C LYS A 28 9.06 13.66 -11.94
N GLY A 29 9.13 12.34 -11.80
CA GLY A 29 9.74 11.41 -12.75
C GLY A 29 8.82 10.97 -13.89
N GLU A 30 9.31 10.03 -14.68
CA GLU A 30 8.57 9.43 -15.79
C GLU A 30 7.67 8.29 -15.32
N ILE A 31 6.39 8.32 -15.68
CA ILE A 31 5.47 7.22 -15.36
C ILE A 31 5.75 6.00 -16.25
N VAL A 32 6.19 4.91 -15.65
CA VAL A 32 6.42 3.63 -16.30
C VAL A 32 5.41 2.60 -15.80
N LYS A 33 4.61 2.06 -16.73
CA LYS A 33 3.52 1.13 -16.43
C LYS A 33 3.94 -0.31 -16.71
N HIS A 34 3.86 -1.14 -15.69
CA HIS A 34 3.97 -2.59 -15.77
C HIS A 34 2.59 -3.21 -15.58
N LYS A 35 2.49 -4.54 -15.70
CA LYS A 35 1.17 -5.20 -15.59
C LYS A 35 0.62 -5.19 -14.17
N ASN A 36 1.51 -5.27 -13.18
CA ASN A 36 1.15 -5.53 -11.78
C ASN A 36 1.64 -4.45 -10.81
N TYR A 37 2.27 -3.40 -11.32
CA TYR A 37 2.65 -2.20 -10.57
C TYR A 37 2.88 -1.06 -11.56
N THR A 38 2.97 0.16 -11.06
CA THR A 38 3.38 1.35 -11.81
C THR A 38 4.41 2.08 -10.99
N LEU A 39 5.38 2.72 -11.64
CA LEU A 39 6.39 3.51 -10.98
C LEU A 39 6.54 4.89 -11.63
N SER A 40 7.02 5.85 -10.84
CA SER A 40 7.57 7.10 -11.35
C SER A 40 9.09 6.99 -11.32
N TYR A 41 9.73 6.95 -12.49
CA TYR A 41 11.17 6.78 -12.65
C TYR A 41 11.89 8.13 -12.58
N ALA A 42 12.80 8.28 -11.61
CA ALA A 42 13.59 9.49 -11.47
C ALA A 42 14.96 9.28 -12.11
N GLU A 43 15.10 9.68 -13.37
CA GLU A 43 16.31 9.50 -14.19
C GLU A 43 17.60 9.92 -13.47
N LYS A 44 17.60 11.11 -12.87
CA LYS A 44 18.73 11.65 -12.10
C LYS A 44 19.25 10.70 -11.01
N HIS A 45 18.39 9.81 -10.51
CA HIS A 45 18.68 8.89 -9.43
C HIS A 45 18.81 7.42 -9.89
N GLU A 46 18.56 7.15 -11.18
CA GLU A 46 18.54 5.81 -11.80
C GLU A 46 17.64 4.81 -11.07
N GLN A 47 16.55 5.29 -10.45
CA GLN A 47 15.58 4.45 -9.71
C GLN A 47 14.22 5.14 -9.60
N ALA A 48 13.20 4.40 -9.21
CA ALA A 48 11.88 4.96 -8.97
C ALA A 48 11.84 5.89 -7.72
N GLU A 49 11.18 7.04 -7.84
CA GLU A 49 10.83 7.89 -6.68
C GLU A 49 9.65 7.31 -5.88
N TRP A 50 8.77 6.58 -6.57
CA TRP A 50 7.73 5.76 -5.97
C TRP A 50 7.35 4.59 -6.89
N VAL A 51 6.89 3.50 -6.28
CA VAL A 51 6.22 2.35 -6.93
C VAL A 51 4.87 2.14 -6.25
N ALA A 52 3.81 2.03 -7.04
CA ALA A 52 2.43 1.85 -6.59
C ALA A 52 1.85 0.54 -7.13
N TYR A 53 1.16 -0.22 -6.27
CA TYR A 53 0.51 -1.47 -6.64
C TYR A 53 -0.66 -1.81 -5.71
N GLU A 54 -1.66 -2.53 -6.24
CA GLU A 54 -2.69 -3.22 -5.48
C GLU A 54 -2.17 -4.59 -5.06
N LEU A 55 -2.49 -5.01 -3.83
CA LEU A 55 -2.26 -6.36 -3.35
C LEU A 55 -3.54 -6.94 -2.73
N THR A 56 -4.10 -7.95 -3.36
CA THR A 56 -5.24 -8.71 -2.88
C THR A 56 -4.82 -9.95 -2.08
N ALA A 57 -5.71 -10.46 -1.23
CA ALA A 57 -5.52 -11.72 -0.52
C ALA A 57 -5.19 -12.89 -1.46
N ALA A 58 -5.83 -12.92 -2.65
CA ALA A 58 -5.62 -13.96 -3.65
C ALA A 58 -4.20 -13.95 -4.23
N GLU A 59 -3.65 -12.76 -4.49
CA GLU A 59 -2.30 -12.55 -5.04
C GLU A 59 -1.20 -12.89 -4.04
N THR A 60 -1.49 -12.89 -2.73
CA THR A 60 -0.52 -13.34 -1.70
C THR A 60 -0.22 -14.83 -1.75
N ARG A 61 -0.95 -15.61 -2.55
CA ARG A 61 -0.67 -17.03 -2.77
C ARG A 61 0.43 -17.17 -3.81
N LYS A 62 1.62 -17.53 -3.34
CA LYS A 62 2.75 -17.83 -4.21
C LYS A 62 2.46 -19.12 -5.00
N VAL A 63 2.39 -18.99 -6.33
CA VAL A 63 2.27 -20.13 -7.26
C VAL A 63 3.45 -20.19 -8.24
N VAL A 64 4.28 -19.15 -8.27
CA VAL A 64 5.48 -19.06 -9.11
C VAL A 64 6.72 -18.91 -8.25
N GLU A 65 7.76 -19.67 -8.59
CA GLU A 65 9.06 -19.57 -7.95
C GLU A 65 9.79 -18.28 -8.30
N ARG A 66 10.63 -17.83 -7.36
CA ARG A 66 11.41 -16.62 -7.54
C ARG A 66 12.35 -16.79 -8.72
N SER A 67 12.35 -15.85 -9.68
CA SER A 67 13.11 -16.03 -10.92
C SER A 67 14.58 -15.62 -10.80
N ASP A 68 14.90 -14.61 -9.98
CA ASP A 68 16.23 -14.00 -9.86
C ASP A 68 16.81 -13.49 -11.20
N LYS A 69 15.94 -13.25 -12.18
CA LYS A 69 16.28 -12.78 -13.54
C LYS A 69 16.27 -11.25 -13.62
N PHE A 70 17.16 -10.63 -12.84
CA PHE A 70 17.39 -9.18 -12.90
C PHE A 70 17.79 -8.74 -14.30
N ARG A 71 17.21 -7.64 -14.79
CA ARG A 71 17.53 -7.06 -16.10
C ARG A 71 17.10 -5.60 -16.20
N PRO A 72 17.75 -4.79 -17.06
CA PRO A 72 17.28 -3.44 -17.37
C PRO A 72 15.80 -3.45 -17.76
N ASP A 73 15.10 -2.40 -17.38
CA ASP A 73 13.70 -2.22 -17.73
C ASP A 73 13.56 -1.71 -19.17
N PRO A 74 12.98 -2.51 -20.10
CA PRO A 74 12.76 -2.06 -21.48
C PRO A 74 11.68 -0.97 -21.61
N PHE A 75 10.91 -0.70 -20.55
CA PHE A 75 9.84 0.29 -20.56
C PHE A 75 10.29 1.67 -20.09
N VAL A 76 11.54 1.83 -19.63
CA VAL A 76 12.14 3.13 -19.31
C VAL A 76 12.86 3.66 -20.57
N PRO A 77 12.35 4.71 -21.24
CA PRO A 77 12.89 5.19 -22.53
C PRO A 77 14.34 5.68 -22.46
N SER A 78 14.75 6.29 -21.36
CA SER A 78 16.12 6.72 -21.10
C SER A 78 17.08 5.56 -20.79
N GLY A 79 16.54 4.37 -20.53
CA GLY A 79 17.26 3.25 -19.94
C GLY A 79 17.14 3.26 -18.43
N SER A 80 17.48 2.14 -17.80
CA SER A 80 17.59 2.07 -16.34
C SER A 80 18.90 1.42 -15.92
N ALA A 81 19.24 1.61 -14.65
CA ALA A 81 20.34 0.93 -13.98
C ALA A 81 20.49 -0.54 -14.41
N THR A 82 21.74 -1.01 -14.43
CA THR A 82 22.09 -2.36 -14.84
C THR A 82 22.62 -3.16 -13.66
N LEU A 83 22.88 -4.46 -13.88
CA LEU A 83 23.54 -5.29 -12.87
C LEU A 83 24.99 -4.85 -12.61
N GLU A 84 25.64 -4.19 -13.57
CA GLU A 84 27.00 -3.70 -13.41
C GLU A 84 27.06 -2.62 -12.33
N ASP A 85 26.06 -1.73 -12.30
CA ASP A 85 26.04 -0.61 -11.36
C ASP A 85 26.01 -1.05 -9.89
N TYR A 86 25.48 -2.25 -9.64
CA TYR A 86 25.43 -2.86 -8.31
C TYR A 86 26.62 -3.77 -8.01
N ARG A 87 27.40 -4.18 -9.01
CA ARG A 87 28.49 -5.15 -8.83
C ARG A 87 29.57 -4.57 -7.94
N GLY A 88 29.94 -5.28 -6.88
CA GLY A 88 30.99 -4.86 -5.95
C GLY A 88 30.63 -3.65 -5.07
N SER A 89 29.43 -3.11 -5.17
CA SER A 89 28.99 -1.92 -4.42
C SER A 89 28.79 -2.16 -2.92
N GLY A 90 28.56 -3.41 -2.52
CA GLY A 90 28.17 -3.77 -1.15
C GLY A 90 26.68 -3.63 -0.84
N TYR A 91 25.87 -3.12 -1.78
CA TYR A 91 24.42 -2.98 -1.65
C TYR A 91 23.67 -4.13 -2.32
N ASP A 92 22.53 -4.51 -1.74
CA ASP A 92 21.58 -5.40 -2.38
C ASP A 92 20.77 -4.65 -3.46
N ARG A 93 20.36 -5.38 -4.49
CA ARG A 93 19.30 -4.98 -5.42
C ARG A 93 17.95 -5.14 -4.71
N GLY A 94 17.64 -4.18 -3.83
CA GLY A 94 16.46 -4.19 -2.99
C GLY A 94 15.21 -3.89 -3.80
N HIS A 95 14.20 -4.75 -3.72
CA HIS A 95 12.94 -4.54 -4.43
C HIS A 95 12.11 -3.44 -3.76
N LEU A 96 11.45 -2.61 -4.55
CA LEU A 96 10.42 -1.69 -4.08
C LEU A 96 9.05 -2.40 -4.04
N ALA A 97 8.57 -2.87 -5.20
CA ALA A 97 7.52 -3.89 -5.31
C ALA A 97 8.13 -5.29 -5.18
N PRO A 98 7.87 -6.03 -4.08
CA PRO A 98 8.63 -7.24 -3.77
C PRO A 98 8.19 -8.43 -4.61
N ALA A 99 9.15 -9.26 -5.03
CA ALA A 99 8.86 -10.45 -5.84
C ALA A 99 7.86 -11.43 -5.17
N ALA A 100 7.82 -11.46 -3.83
CA ALA A 100 6.88 -12.29 -3.08
C ALA A 100 5.42 -11.80 -3.19
N ASP A 101 5.19 -10.51 -3.45
CA ASP A 101 3.87 -9.95 -3.71
C ASP A 101 3.48 -10.16 -5.19
N MET A 102 4.46 -10.40 -6.06
CA MET A 102 4.30 -10.65 -7.49
C MET A 102 4.38 -12.15 -7.85
N GLY A 103 4.13 -13.03 -6.88
CA GLY A 103 4.27 -14.50 -7.01
C GLY A 103 3.08 -15.24 -7.62
N PHE A 104 2.04 -14.54 -8.05
CA PHE A 104 0.77 -15.12 -8.51
C PHE A 104 0.73 -15.40 -10.03
N THR A 105 1.62 -14.79 -10.83
CA THR A 105 1.82 -15.14 -12.25
C THR A 105 3.30 -15.03 -12.64
N SER A 106 3.70 -15.74 -13.70
CA SER A 106 5.08 -15.67 -14.21
C SER A 106 5.41 -14.29 -14.78
N SER A 107 4.42 -13.58 -15.34
CA SER A 107 4.60 -12.21 -15.83
C SER A 107 4.88 -11.26 -14.68
N ALA A 108 4.05 -11.26 -13.64
CA ALA A 108 4.24 -10.44 -12.44
C ALA A 108 5.61 -10.70 -11.81
N MET A 109 5.96 -11.98 -11.62
CA MET A 109 7.25 -12.38 -11.07
C MET A 109 8.39 -11.84 -11.92
N ASN A 110 8.37 -12.05 -13.24
CA ASN A 110 9.45 -11.60 -14.12
C ASN A 110 9.58 -10.07 -14.20
N GLU A 111 8.47 -9.33 -14.18
CA GLU A 111 8.48 -7.85 -14.20
C GLU A 111 8.97 -7.28 -12.87
N SER A 112 8.77 -7.97 -11.74
CA SER A 112 9.31 -7.53 -10.44
C SER A 112 10.85 -7.46 -10.38
N PHE A 113 11.55 -8.13 -11.32
CA PHE A 113 13.01 -8.14 -11.43
C PHE A 113 13.57 -7.07 -12.39
N TYR A 114 12.75 -6.15 -12.90
CA TYR A 114 13.29 -5.00 -13.62
C TYR A 114 14.09 -4.09 -12.70
N MET A 115 15.20 -3.57 -13.21
CA MET A 115 16.11 -2.72 -12.43
C MET A 115 15.50 -1.36 -12.06
N SER A 116 14.50 -0.88 -12.78
CA SER A 116 13.67 0.28 -12.41
C SER A 116 12.93 0.11 -11.08
N ASN A 117 12.63 -1.14 -10.70
CA ASN A 117 12.03 -1.54 -9.43
C ASN A 117 13.08 -1.85 -8.33
N MET A 118 14.36 -1.57 -8.59
CA MET A 118 15.45 -1.79 -7.64
C MET A 118 15.93 -0.50 -7.03
N SER A 119 16.40 -0.59 -5.78
CA SER A 119 17.08 0.50 -5.09
C SER A 119 18.24 -0.04 -4.24
N PRO A 120 19.36 0.70 -4.08
CA PRO A 120 20.51 0.27 -3.27
C PRO A 120 20.18 0.16 -1.78
N GLN A 121 19.88 -1.05 -1.33
CA GLN A 121 19.56 -1.31 0.07
C GLN A 121 20.72 -1.96 0.81
N VAL A 122 21.01 -1.49 2.04
CA VAL A 122 21.99 -2.13 2.91
C VAL A 122 21.55 -3.58 3.18
N PRO A 123 22.45 -4.59 3.10
CA PRO A 123 22.04 -5.99 3.24
C PRO A 123 21.28 -6.31 4.55
N GLY A 124 21.68 -5.70 5.67
CA GLY A 124 20.99 -5.83 6.95
C GLY A 124 19.60 -5.17 7.00
N PHE A 125 19.39 -4.14 6.19
CA PHE A 125 18.10 -3.48 6.00
C PHE A 125 17.17 -4.36 5.15
N ASN A 126 17.59 -4.68 3.92
CA ASN A 126 16.83 -5.45 2.93
C ASN A 126 16.39 -6.82 3.47
N ARG A 127 17.35 -7.61 3.95
CA ARG A 127 17.12 -8.99 4.39
C ARG A 127 16.48 -9.08 5.78
N GLY A 128 16.47 -7.98 6.51
CA GLY A 128 15.95 -7.84 7.87
C GLY A 128 14.63 -7.10 7.92
N ILE A 129 14.66 -5.85 8.37
CA ILE A 129 13.46 -5.06 8.69
C ILE A 129 12.57 -4.80 7.45
N TRP A 130 13.15 -4.61 6.27
CA TRP A 130 12.40 -4.37 5.04
C TRP A 130 11.60 -5.61 4.63
N LYS A 131 12.24 -6.78 4.57
CA LYS A 131 11.56 -8.08 4.40
C LYS A 131 10.46 -8.33 5.43
N ASN A 132 10.68 -7.93 6.69
CA ASN A 132 9.66 -8.04 7.74
C ASN A 132 8.45 -7.15 7.44
N LEU A 133 8.68 -5.91 6.99
CA LEU A 133 7.63 -4.98 6.58
C LEU A 133 6.85 -5.50 5.38
N GLU A 134 7.51 -6.03 4.35
CA GLU A 134 6.84 -6.69 3.23
C GLU A 134 5.97 -7.86 3.70
N GLY A 135 6.46 -8.66 4.66
CA GLY A 135 5.67 -9.71 5.29
C GLY A 135 4.42 -9.20 6.00
N LEU A 136 4.53 -8.06 6.69
CA LEU A 136 3.41 -7.41 7.36
C LEU A 136 2.37 -6.89 6.36
N VAL A 137 2.79 -6.28 5.25
CA VAL A 137 1.89 -5.81 4.19
C VAL A 137 1.14 -6.97 3.54
N ARG A 138 1.79 -8.12 3.29
CA ARG A 138 1.09 -9.34 2.86
C ARG A 138 0.06 -9.82 3.88
N SER A 139 0.33 -9.70 5.18
CA SER A 139 -0.66 -9.99 6.22
C SER A 139 -1.84 -9.02 6.19
N TYR A 140 -1.63 -7.74 5.84
CA TYR A 140 -2.72 -6.79 5.64
C TYR A 140 -3.63 -7.18 4.49
N ALA A 141 -3.07 -7.52 3.32
CA ALA A 141 -3.86 -8.01 2.20
C ALA A 141 -4.70 -9.24 2.56
N LYS A 142 -4.13 -10.19 3.32
CA LYS A 142 -4.84 -11.38 3.79
C LYS A 142 -5.97 -11.06 4.79
N ASN A 143 -5.73 -10.14 5.71
CA ASN A 143 -6.67 -9.82 6.79
C ASN A 143 -7.80 -8.88 6.33
N TYR A 144 -7.54 -8.06 5.31
CA TYR A 144 -8.44 -6.99 4.87
C TYR A 144 -8.88 -7.15 3.41
N GLU A 145 -8.67 -8.34 2.84
CA GLU A 145 -8.97 -8.75 1.46
C GLU A 145 -8.14 -8.04 0.37
N LYS A 146 -7.85 -6.76 0.56
CA LYS A 146 -7.12 -5.92 -0.37
C LYS A 146 -6.46 -4.73 0.33
N VAL A 147 -5.29 -4.35 -0.17
CA VAL A 147 -4.62 -3.08 0.16
C VAL A 147 -4.03 -2.43 -1.08
N TYR A 148 -3.87 -1.11 -1.04
CA TYR A 148 -3.07 -0.33 -1.99
C TYR A 148 -1.77 0.06 -1.32
N VAL A 149 -0.65 -0.13 -2.02
CA VAL A 149 0.69 0.10 -1.51
C VAL A 149 1.38 1.12 -2.38
N VAL A 150 1.92 2.17 -1.77
CA VAL A 150 2.88 3.08 -2.38
C VAL A 150 4.18 2.97 -1.60
N THR A 151 5.30 2.84 -2.27
CA THR A 151 6.59 2.60 -1.62
C THR A 151 7.73 3.18 -2.42
N GLY A 152 8.79 3.61 -1.76
CA GLY A 152 9.91 4.20 -2.46
C GLY A 152 11.03 4.64 -1.53
N PRO A 153 12.15 5.09 -2.10
CA PRO A 153 13.20 5.79 -1.39
C PRO A 153 12.87 7.27 -1.16
N VAL A 154 13.47 7.89 -0.14
CA VAL A 154 13.50 9.35 -0.01
C VAL A 154 14.68 9.90 -0.81
N LEU A 155 14.43 10.30 -2.07
CA LEU A 155 15.48 10.72 -3.02
C LEU A 155 16.06 12.13 -2.76
N ASN A 156 15.40 12.95 -1.94
CA ASN A 156 15.94 14.25 -1.53
C ASN A 156 17.05 14.11 -0.48
N VAL A 157 17.24 12.91 0.09
CA VAL A 157 18.23 12.62 1.14
C VAL A 157 19.04 11.38 0.76
N ILE A 158 20.09 11.59 -0.05
CA ILE A 158 21.00 10.54 -0.51
C ILE A 158 22.31 10.56 0.27
N ALA A 159 22.97 9.41 0.39
CA ALA A 159 24.28 9.29 1.05
C ALA A 159 25.44 9.44 0.05
N ASN A 160 25.34 8.74 -1.09
CA ASN A 160 26.33 8.72 -2.18
C ASN A 160 25.68 8.08 -3.42
N THR A 161 26.47 7.72 -4.43
CA THR A 161 26.06 6.92 -5.60
C THR A 161 26.86 5.62 -5.71
N ILE A 162 26.32 4.64 -6.46
CA ILE A 162 27.02 3.43 -6.91
C ILE A 162 26.99 3.37 -8.44
N GLY A 163 27.94 2.64 -9.04
CA GLY A 163 27.97 2.43 -10.49
C GLY A 163 27.95 3.73 -11.28
N GLN A 164 27.15 3.76 -12.34
CA GLN A 164 26.87 4.96 -13.14
C GLN A 164 25.79 5.82 -12.48
N GLN A 165 26.09 6.35 -11.29
CA GLN A 165 25.28 7.37 -10.59
C GLN A 165 23.95 6.91 -9.98
N VAL A 166 23.77 5.61 -9.73
CA VAL A 166 22.61 5.11 -8.98
C VAL A 166 22.67 5.64 -7.55
N SER A 167 21.71 6.49 -7.17
CA SER A 167 21.72 7.13 -5.85
C SER A 167 21.48 6.11 -4.73
N ILE A 168 22.19 6.27 -3.61
CA ILE A 168 21.98 5.52 -2.37
C ILE A 168 21.07 6.33 -1.45
N PRO A 169 19.79 5.97 -1.28
CA PRO A 169 18.88 6.65 -0.37
C PRO A 169 19.25 6.37 1.09
N GLN A 170 19.10 7.37 1.97
CA GLN A 170 19.30 7.18 3.41
C GLN A 170 18.06 6.59 4.09
N GLN A 171 16.88 6.70 3.47
CA GLN A 171 15.60 6.26 4.02
C GLN A 171 14.68 5.71 2.95
N TYR A 172 13.80 4.80 3.38
CA TYR A 172 12.74 4.21 2.56
C TYR A 172 11.41 4.33 3.27
N TYR A 173 10.36 4.50 2.47
CA TYR A 173 8.99 4.54 2.95
C TYR A 173 8.12 3.44 2.32
N LYS A 174 7.07 3.08 3.05
CA LYS A 174 5.95 2.29 2.53
C LYS A 174 4.66 2.77 3.18
N ILE A 175 3.71 3.19 2.36
CA ILE A 175 2.40 3.70 2.75
C ILE A 175 1.36 2.70 2.25
N VAL A 176 0.43 2.32 3.11
CA VAL A 176 -0.60 1.33 2.82
C VAL A 176 -1.98 1.94 3.09
N LEU A 177 -2.83 1.91 2.09
CA LEU A 177 -4.24 2.29 2.17
C LEU A 177 -5.13 1.03 2.08
N ARG A 178 -6.21 1.00 2.86
CA ARG A 178 -7.26 -0.02 2.74
C ARG A 178 -8.63 0.60 2.95
N GLY A 179 -9.67 -0.09 2.49
CA GLY A 179 -11.05 0.39 2.61
C GLY A 179 -11.32 1.59 1.70
N GLU A 180 -12.55 2.09 1.75
CA GLU A 180 -13.00 3.21 0.91
C GLU A 180 -13.87 4.18 1.72
N GLY A 181 -13.95 5.42 1.25
CA GLY A 181 -14.74 6.48 1.89
C GLY A 181 -14.39 6.63 3.37
N LYS A 182 -15.41 6.72 4.23
CA LYS A 182 -15.24 6.90 5.68
C LYS A 182 -14.58 5.71 6.40
N ASN A 183 -14.54 4.54 5.74
CA ASN A 183 -13.90 3.33 6.25
C ASN A 183 -12.45 3.20 5.79
N ALA A 184 -11.96 4.12 4.96
CA ALA A 184 -10.57 4.15 4.55
C ALA A 184 -9.65 4.27 5.77
N ARG A 185 -8.52 3.56 5.72
CA ARG A 185 -7.48 3.58 6.76
C ARG A 185 -6.13 3.61 6.06
N MET A 186 -5.21 4.42 6.60
CA MET A 186 -3.87 4.59 6.10
C MET A 186 -2.85 4.26 7.19
N ILE A 187 -1.71 3.70 6.79
CA ILE A 187 -0.54 3.56 7.67
C ILE A 187 0.73 3.78 6.85
N ALA A 188 1.64 4.59 7.39
CA ALA A 188 2.89 4.93 6.73
C ALA A 188 4.08 4.51 7.60
N PHE A 189 5.09 3.93 6.98
CA PHE A 189 6.35 3.55 7.61
C PHE A 189 7.50 4.31 6.98
N LEU A 190 8.43 4.79 7.80
CA LEU A 190 9.68 5.41 7.36
C LEU A 190 10.86 4.78 8.10
N LEU A 191 11.79 4.21 7.35
CA LEU A 191 12.92 3.47 7.90
C LEU A 191 14.23 3.97 7.33
N LYS A 192 15.27 4.04 8.16
CA LYS A 192 16.64 4.30 7.72
C LYS A 192 17.20 3.10 6.97
N ASN A 193 18.00 3.34 5.93
CA ASN A 193 18.70 2.33 5.13
C ASN A 193 19.88 1.73 5.90
N GLU A 194 19.61 1.11 7.04
CA GLU A 194 20.59 0.48 7.91
C GLU A 194 19.99 -0.75 8.60
N LYS A 195 20.81 -1.54 9.30
CA LYS A 195 20.30 -2.68 10.06
C LYS A 195 19.52 -2.18 11.27
N LEU A 196 18.21 -2.43 11.28
CA LEU A 196 17.29 -2.11 12.37
C LEU A 196 16.76 -3.40 13.00
N ASN A 197 16.65 -3.43 14.34
CA ASN A 197 16.19 -4.62 15.08
C ASN A 197 14.92 -4.35 15.91
N GLU A 198 14.46 -3.11 15.92
CA GLU A 198 13.27 -2.64 16.61
C GLU A 198 11.98 -3.17 15.95
N PRO A 199 10.87 -3.25 16.70
CA PRO A 199 9.58 -3.61 16.12
C PRO A 199 9.09 -2.54 15.12
N LEU A 200 8.45 -2.98 14.03
CA LEU A 200 7.93 -2.12 12.96
C LEU A 200 7.01 -1.00 13.44
N SER A 201 6.28 -1.21 14.54
CA SER A 201 5.40 -0.21 15.15
C SER A 201 6.13 1.06 15.62
N LYS A 202 7.46 1.01 15.83
CA LYS A 202 8.28 2.20 16.15
C LYS A 202 8.57 3.07 14.94
N PHE A 203 8.43 2.55 13.73
CA PHE A 203 8.76 3.26 12.47
C PHE A 203 7.53 3.81 11.75
N VAL A 204 6.36 3.73 12.38
CA VAL A 204 5.14 4.33 11.84
C VAL A 204 5.19 5.83 12.06
N VAL A 205 4.95 6.57 10.99
CA VAL A 205 4.88 8.03 10.94
C VAL A 205 3.55 8.46 10.30
N ASN A 206 3.24 9.76 10.33
CA ASN A 206 2.16 10.32 9.53
C ASN A 206 2.62 10.49 8.07
N THR A 207 1.69 10.43 7.13
CA THR A 207 2.00 10.54 5.69
C THR A 207 2.50 11.94 5.35
N ASP A 208 1.93 13.00 5.94
CA ASP A 208 2.41 14.40 5.78
C ASP A 208 3.92 14.54 6.01
N PHE A 209 4.50 13.77 6.92
CA PHE A 209 5.93 13.85 7.19
C PHE A 209 6.75 13.27 6.04
N ILE A 210 6.25 12.21 5.40
CA ILE A 210 6.88 11.63 4.22
C ILE A 210 6.71 12.58 3.04
N GLU A 211 5.54 13.18 2.85
CA GLU A 211 5.31 14.20 1.82
C GLU A 211 6.25 15.39 1.94
N LYS A 212 6.48 15.89 3.17
CA LYS A 212 7.46 16.95 3.42
C LYS A 212 8.88 16.55 3.03
N LEU A 213 9.24 15.28 3.18
CA LEU A 213 10.57 14.76 2.83
C LEU A 213 10.72 14.54 1.32
N THR A 214 9.68 14.09 0.63
CA THR A 214 9.72 13.70 -0.78
C THR A 214 9.26 14.81 -1.72
N GLY A 215 8.40 15.70 -1.24
CA GLY A 215 7.58 16.62 -2.01
C GLY A 215 6.65 15.89 -3.00
N ILE A 216 6.21 14.69 -2.63
CA ILE A 216 5.20 13.89 -3.36
C ILE A 216 3.93 13.96 -2.53
N ASP A 217 2.84 14.34 -3.18
CA ASP A 217 1.48 14.22 -2.68
C ASP A 217 0.97 12.77 -2.92
N PHE A 218 0.59 12.07 -1.85
CA PHE A 218 0.22 10.65 -1.86
C PHE A 218 -1.28 10.42 -1.76
N PHE A 219 -1.82 9.61 -2.68
CA PHE A 219 -3.26 9.33 -2.78
C PHE A 219 -4.17 10.55 -3.11
N PRO A 220 -3.75 11.52 -3.97
CA PRO A 220 -4.49 12.76 -4.31
C PRO A 220 -5.85 12.55 -4.98
N GLN A 221 -6.21 11.30 -5.26
CA GLN A 221 -7.51 10.91 -5.80
C GLN A 221 -8.56 10.69 -4.70
N LEU A 222 -8.16 10.70 -3.42
CA LEU A 222 -9.09 10.70 -2.30
C LEU A 222 -9.78 12.08 -2.18
N PRO A 223 -11.01 12.17 -1.65
CA PRO A 223 -11.59 13.45 -1.29
C PRO A 223 -10.74 14.15 -0.22
N ASP A 224 -10.49 15.44 -0.37
CA ASP A 224 -9.62 16.25 0.50
C ASP A 224 -9.91 16.04 2.00
N ASP A 225 -11.18 15.98 2.41
CA ASP A 225 -11.56 15.78 3.83
C ASP A 225 -11.18 14.40 4.39
N ILE A 226 -11.12 13.39 3.53
CA ILE A 226 -10.69 12.03 3.87
C ILE A 226 -9.17 11.95 3.80
N GLU A 227 -8.56 12.46 2.74
CA GLU A 227 -7.13 12.50 2.53
C GLU A 227 -6.42 13.20 3.69
N GLU A 228 -6.73 14.50 3.90
CA GLU A 228 -6.12 15.30 4.96
C GLU A 228 -6.21 14.56 6.29
N LYS A 229 -7.38 13.98 6.60
CA LYS A 229 -7.60 13.22 7.83
C LYS A 229 -6.69 12.02 7.97
N LEU A 230 -6.56 11.22 6.92
CA LEU A 230 -5.75 10.01 6.91
C LEU A 230 -4.27 10.33 7.01
N GLU A 231 -3.82 11.37 6.33
CA GLU A 231 -2.40 11.68 6.20
C GLU A 231 -1.79 12.26 7.46
N HIS A 232 -2.50 13.13 8.18
CA HIS A 232 -1.99 13.71 9.43
C HIS A 232 -2.07 12.76 10.64
N THR A 233 -2.85 11.67 10.54
CA THR A 233 -3.14 10.76 11.66
C THR A 233 -2.21 9.54 11.68
N VAL A 234 -1.66 9.22 12.85
CA VAL A 234 -1.00 7.92 13.10
C VAL A 234 -2.00 6.93 13.69
N ASP A 235 -2.65 6.14 12.85
CA ASP A 235 -3.66 5.16 13.26
C ASP A 235 -3.05 3.76 13.46
N LYS A 236 -2.37 3.49 14.57
CA LYS A 236 -1.79 2.15 14.83
C LYS A 236 -2.83 1.12 15.26
N GLU A 237 -3.85 1.56 15.99
CA GLU A 237 -4.80 0.67 16.68
C GLU A 237 -5.71 -0.09 15.72
N ASN A 238 -5.98 0.49 14.54
CA ASN A 238 -6.77 -0.18 13.53
C ASN A 238 -5.95 -1.14 12.65
N TRP A 239 -4.64 -1.28 12.87
CA TRP A 239 -3.78 -2.14 12.05
C TRP A 239 -3.24 -3.33 12.83
N TYR A 240 -3.23 -4.48 12.15
CA TYR A 240 -2.64 -5.69 12.69
C TYR A 240 -1.11 -5.53 12.86
N PHE A 241 -0.57 -6.02 13.97
CA PHE A 241 0.88 -6.24 14.13
C PHE A 241 1.11 -7.66 14.63
N LYS A 242 2.13 -8.35 14.11
CA LYS A 242 2.43 -9.73 14.54
C LYS A 242 2.75 -9.74 16.04
N GLY A 243 2.01 -10.52 16.82
CA GLY A 243 2.12 -10.57 18.29
C GLY A 243 1.17 -9.62 19.03
N SER A 244 0.45 -8.74 18.32
CA SER A 244 -0.76 -8.13 18.90
C SER A 244 -1.81 -9.23 19.03
N THR A 245 -2.37 -9.39 20.23
CA THR A 245 -3.70 -9.98 20.38
C THR A 245 -4.67 -8.99 19.75
N ALA A 246 -4.74 -9.00 18.43
CA ALA A 246 -5.88 -8.44 17.74
C ALA A 246 -7.08 -9.22 18.28
N THR A 247 -7.88 -8.58 19.15
CA THR A 247 -9.25 -8.98 19.38
C THR A 247 -9.81 -9.19 17.99
N LYS A 248 -10.10 -10.45 17.64
CA LYS A 248 -10.88 -10.75 16.45
C LYS A 248 -12.11 -9.85 16.58
N ALA A 249 -12.19 -8.80 15.77
CA ALA A 249 -13.48 -8.25 15.43
C ALA A 249 -14.19 -9.44 14.80
N ASN A 250 -14.98 -10.13 15.62
CA ASN A 250 -15.91 -11.14 15.14
C ASN A 250 -16.81 -10.38 14.17
N VAL A 251 -16.52 -10.50 12.87
CA VAL A 251 -17.55 -10.43 11.85
C VAL A 251 -18.38 -11.69 12.05
N SER A 252 -19.12 -11.74 13.16
CA SER A 252 -20.29 -12.58 13.26
C SER A 252 -21.34 -11.87 12.45
N THR A 253 -21.83 -12.53 11.41
CA THR A 253 -23.17 -12.34 10.86
C THR A 253 -24.18 -12.60 11.98
N LYS A 254 -24.31 -11.62 12.88
CA LYS A 254 -25.46 -11.43 13.75
C LYS A 254 -26.11 -10.15 13.28
N THR A 255 -27.31 -10.32 12.72
CA THR A 255 -28.34 -9.29 12.62
C THR A 255 -28.45 -8.62 13.99
N SER A 256 -27.70 -7.55 14.19
CA SER A 256 -27.84 -6.68 15.35
C SER A 256 -28.88 -5.65 14.98
N LYS A 257 -29.97 -5.64 15.74
CA LYS A 257 -30.89 -4.51 15.77
C LYS A 257 -30.06 -3.28 16.12
N GLU A 258 -30.11 -2.27 15.27
CA GLU A 258 -29.55 -0.95 15.52
C GLU A 258 -30.05 -0.45 16.89
N ASP A 259 -29.14 -0.38 17.86
CA ASP A 259 -29.42 0.34 19.10
C ASP A 259 -29.25 1.83 18.80
N ALA A 260 -30.39 2.46 18.56
CA ALA A 260 -30.43 3.85 18.16
C ALA A 260 -30.02 4.78 19.30
N THR A 261 -28.86 5.41 19.12
CA THR A 261 -28.38 6.46 20.02
C THR A 261 -29.25 7.71 19.89
N THR A 262 -29.90 8.11 20.98
CA THR A 262 -30.78 9.29 21.03
C THR A 262 -29.96 10.57 21.26
N GLY A 263 -29.53 11.21 20.17
CA GLY A 263 -28.88 12.53 20.20
C GLY A 263 -29.83 13.67 20.58
N ARG A 264 -29.30 14.82 21.02
CA ARG A 264 -30.11 16.02 21.30
C ARG A 264 -30.68 16.61 20.00
N CYS A 265 -31.95 17.03 20.02
CA CYS A 265 -32.65 17.59 18.86
C CYS A 265 -31.94 18.82 18.29
N CYS A 266 -31.89 18.90 16.95
CA CYS A 266 -31.30 20.01 16.21
C CYS A 266 -32.28 21.17 15.91
N GLY A 267 -33.53 21.10 16.34
CA GLY A 267 -34.54 22.14 16.07
C GLY A 267 -34.33 23.41 16.92
N THR A 268 -34.85 24.53 16.43
CA THR A 268 -34.80 25.84 17.11
C THR A 268 -36.19 26.23 17.58
N THR A 269 -36.35 26.63 18.83
CA THR A 269 -37.63 27.07 19.40
C THR A 269 -38.08 28.40 18.77
N LYS A 270 -39.36 28.75 18.92
CA LYS A 270 -39.89 30.07 18.51
C LYS A 270 -39.14 31.27 19.14
N SER A 271 -38.43 31.05 20.24
CA SER A 271 -37.56 32.03 20.91
C SER A 271 -36.10 32.02 20.42
N GLY A 272 -35.77 31.32 19.34
CA GLY A 272 -34.44 31.29 18.74
C GLY A 272 -33.41 30.40 19.46
N LYS A 273 -33.81 29.65 20.49
CA LYS A 273 -32.91 28.78 21.27
C LYS A 273 -32.91 27.35 20.74
N ARG A 274 -31.77 26.66 20.85
CA ARG A 274 -31.67 25.24 20.46
C ARG A 274 -32.50 24.34 21.36
N CYS A 275 -33.30 23.47 20.75
CA CYS A 275 -34.16 22.52 21.44
C CYS A 275 -33.37 21.66 22.44
N SER A 276 -33.91 21.51 23.65
CA SER A 276 -33.33 20.69 24.71
C SER A 276 -33.82 19.24 24.69
N ARG A 277 -34.84 18.91 23.88
CA ARG A 277 -35.42 17.57 23.81
C ARG A 277 -34.49 16.60 23.08
N LYS A 278 -34.62 15.31 23.38
CA LYS A 278 -33.94 14.24 22.63
C LYS A 278 -34.61 14.04 21.28
N ALA A 279 -33.80 13.83 20.25
CA ALA A 279 -34.27 13.40 18.95
C ALA A 279 -34.76 11.96 19.03
N ALA A 280 -35.72 11.60 18.18
CA ALA A 280 -36.13 10.21 18.07
C ALA A 280 -34.95 9.36 17.58
N SER A 281 -34.92 8.10 18.01
CA SER A 281 -34.06 7.05 17.45
C SER A 281 -33.99 7.16 15.91
N GLY A 282 -32.80 7.40 15.36
CA GLY A 282 -32.60 7.54 13.91
C GLY A 282 -33.02 8.89 13.29
N SER A 283 -33.38 9.89 14.08
CA SER A 283 -33.78 11.22 13.60
C SER A 283 -32.89 12.33 14.16
N LYS A 284 -32.72 13.43 13.41
CA LYS A 284 -32.09 14.67 13.91
C LYS A 284 -33.05 15.55 14.72
N TYR A 285 -34.36 15.27 14.66
CA TYR A 285 -35.41 16.11 15.26
C TYR A 285 -36.27 15.34 16.26
N CYS A 286 -36.76 16.04 17.30
CA CYS A 286 -37.78 15.52 18.20
C CYS A 286 -39.16 15.68 17.58
N TRP A 287 -40.19 15.06 18.16
CA TRP A 287 -41.57 15.11 17.65
C TRP A 287 -42.15 16.52 17.45
N GLN A 288 -41.63 17.56 18.13
CA GLN A 288 -42.06 18.95 17.95
C GLN A 288 -41.42 19.66 16.75
N HIS A 289 -40.36 19.09 16.18
CA HIS A 289 -39.59 19.65 15.07
C HIS A 289 -39.52 18.68 13.88
N LYS A 290 -40.48 17.74 13.82
CA LYS A 290 -40.72 16.91 12.64
C LYS A 290 -41.60 17.66 11.66
#